data_AF-A0A392NPH2-F1
#
_entry.id   AF-A0A392NPH2-F1
#
_cell.length_a   1.000
_cell.length_b   1.000
_cell.length_c   1.000
_cell.angle_alpha   90.00
_cell.angle_beta   90.00
_cell.angle_gamma   90.00
#
_symmetry.space_group_name_H-M   'P 1'
#
loop_
_entity.id
_entity.type
_entity.pdbx_description
1 polymer ?
#
loop_
_entity_poly.entity_id
_entity_poly.type
_entity_poly.pdbx_seq_one_letter_code
_entity_poly.pdbx_strand_id
1 'polypeptide(L)'
;KPHTLILPQHTDADFILVVQSANPDDNEDLRVVDLAIPVNRPGKFQSFFPSSNQNQQSYFYGFSKNILEASFNTKYETIKKVLLEEREQEPQQWRGHRGRQQSQEADAIVKVSREQIEELSRHAKSSSKKSISSESQPFNVRSCNPIYSNKFGKFFEVTSEKSPQLQDLDISVSSVEINE
;
A
#
# COMPACT_ATOMS: atom_id res chain seq x y z
N LYS A 1 -15.09 -8.10 8.38
CA LYS A 1 -14.00 -8.69 7.54
C LYS A 1 -13.29 -7.50 6.93
N PRO A 2 -12.07 -7.15 7.35
CA PRO A 2 -11.37 -6.01 6.76
C PRO A 2 -11.03 -6.35 5.31
N HIS A 3 -11.50 -5.52 4.39
CA HIS A 3 -11.15 -5.59 2.99
C HIS A 3 -9.91 -4.71 2.77
N THR A 4 -8.73 -5.28 3.01
CA THR A 4 -7.47 -4.63 2.62
C THR A 4 -7.34 -4.76 1.10
N LEU A 5 -7.44 -3.63 0.42
CA LEU A 5 -7.23 -3.50 -1.01
C LEU A 5 -5.74 -3.29 -1.27
N ILE A 6 -5.08 -4.34 -1.75
CA ILE A 6 -3.74 -4.27 -2.33
C ILE A 6 -3.92 -4.51 -3.82
N LEU A 7 -3.61 -3.51 -4.63
CA LEU A 7 -3.57 -3.64 -6.08
C LEU A 7 -2.10 -3.89 -6.48
N PRO A 8 -1.69 -5.14 -6.76
CA PRO A 8 -0.42 -5.37 -7.42
C PRO A 8 -0.61 -5.12 -8.92
N GLN A 9 0.06 -4.10 -9.45
CA GLN A 9 0.45 -4.11 -10.86
C GLN A 9 1.88 -4.65 -10.91
N HIS A 10 1.99 -5.92 -11.30
CA HIS A 10 3.27 -6.56 -11.57
C HIS A 10 3.71 -6.14 -12.97
N THR A 11 4.83 -5.43 -13.07
CA THR A 11 5.60 -5.27 -14.30
C THR A 11 7.07 -5.33 -13.94
N ASP A 12 7.82 -6.10 -14.73
CA ASP A 12 9.21 -6.50 -14.54
C ASP A 12 10.12 -5.38 -14.02
N ALA A 13 10.86 -5.74 -12.97
CA ALA A 13 12.09 -5.16 -12.44
C ALA A 13 12.62 -3.88 -13.14
N ASP A 14 11.95 -2.73 -12.93
CA ASP A 14 12.52 -1.37 -13.11
C ASP A 14 11.57 -0.24 -12.60
N PHE A 15 10.42 -0.57 -12.00
CA PHE A 15 9.32 0.39 -11.81
C PHE A 15 9.01 0.78 -10.37
N ILE A 16 8.61 2.04 -10.21
CA ILE A 16 7.95 2.58 -9.00
C ILE A 16 6.62 1.86 -8.83
N LEU A 17 6.45 1.11 -7.75
CA LEU A 17 5.15 0.54 -7.38
C LEU A 17 4.26 1.66 -6.84
N VAL A 18 3.16 1.94 -7.53
CA VAL A 18 2.13 2.88 -7.06
C VAL A 18 1.01 2.07 -6.39
N VAL A 19 0.94 2.13 -5.06
CA VAL A 19 -0.14 1.50 -4.29
C VAL A 19 -1.07 2.59 -3.76
N GLN A 20 -2.37 2.44 -4.02
CA GLN A 20 -3.41 3.21 -3.35
C GLN A 20 -4.29 2.25 -2.55
N SER A 21 -4.37 2.48 -1.23
CA SER A 21 -5.20 1.71 -0.31
C SER A 21 -6.25 2.61 0.34
N ALA A 22 -7.42 2.05 0.65
CA ALA A 22 -8.45 2.70 1.42
C ALA A 22 -8.87 1.80 2.58
N ASN A 23 -9.15 2.42 3.74
CA ASN A 23 -9.84 1.74 4.83
C ASN A 23 -11.35 1.99 4.68
N PRO A 24 -12.15 0.97 4.31
CA PRO A 24 -13.60 1.15 4.15
C PRO A 24 -14.37 1.11 5.48
N ASP A 25 -13.73 0.74 6.59
CA ASP A 25 -14.40 0.57 7.88
C ASP A 25 -14.48 1.89 8.66
N ASP A 26 -15.67 2.20 9.20
CA ASP A 26 -15.92 3.42 9.96
C ASP A 26 -15.47 3.32 11.43
N ASN A 27 -15.28 2.11 11.95
CA ASN A 27 -15.07 1.83 13.38
C ASN A 27 -13.79 1.04 13.68
N GLU A 28 -13.17 0.41 12.67
CA GLU A 28 -11.95 -0.36 12.82
C GLU A 28 -10.76 0.31 12.13
N ASP A 29 -9.66 0.48 12.87
CA ASP A 29 -8.39 0.94 12.30
C ASP A 29 -7.78 -0.15 11.41
N LEU A 30 -7.31 0.23 10.23
CA LEU A 30 -6.50 -0.64 9.38
C LEU A 30 -5.04 -0.65 9.89
N ARG A 31 -4.53 -1.85 10.20
CA ARG A 31 -3.13 -2.08 10.56
C ARG A 31 -2.48 -3.01 9.54
N VAL A 32 -1.39 -2.56 8.94
CA VAL A 32 -0.64 -3.29 7.93
C VAL A 32 0.81 -3.42 8.39
N VAL A 33 1.43 -4.57 8.08
CA VAL A 33 2.85 -4.82 8.29
C VAL A 33 3.44 -5.18 6.93
N ASP A 34 4.42 -4.40 6.49
CA ASP A 34 5.05 -4.57 5.18
C ASP A 34 6.49 -5.06 5.32
N LEU A 35 6.87 -6.01 4.46
CA LEU A 35 8.26 -6.44 4.27
C LEU A 35 8.81 -5.74 3.02
N ALA A 36 9.69 -4.77 3.22
CA ALA A 36 10.35 -4.05 2.12
C ALA A 36 11.71 -4.68 1.78
N ILE A 37 11.89 -5.06 0.52
CA ILE A 37 13.16 -5.58 -0.02
C ILE A 37 13.68 -4.56 -1.05
N PRO A 38 14.60 -3.65 -0.68
CA PRO A 38 15.05 -2.60 -1.59
C PRO A 38 15.92 -3.14 -2.73
N VAL A 39 15.64 -2.69 -3.96
CA VAL A 39 16.35 -3.15 -5.17
C VAL A 39 17.65 -2.37 -5.47
N ASN A 40 17.71 -1.09 -5.07
CA ASN A 40 18.82 -0.20 -5.44
C ASN A 40 19.97 -0.19 -4.41
N ARG A 41 19.63 -0.07 -3.12
CA ARG A 41 20.59 0.04 -2.03
C ARG A 41 20.12 -0.83 -0.86
N PRO A 42 20.89 -1.84 -0.44
CA PRO A 42 20.51 -2.70 0.68
C PRO A 42 20.12 -1.88 1.92
N GLY A 43 18.94 -2.18 2.49
CA GLY A 43 18.41 -1.51 3.67
C GLY A 43 17.93 -0.06 3.48
N LYS A 44 17.94 0.49 2.25
CA LYS A 44 17.47 1.85 1.96
C LYS A 44 16.43 1.82 0.85
N PHE A 45 15.19 2.15 1.20
CA PHE A 45 14.12 2.41 0.24
C PHE A 45 13.66 3.87 0.32
N GLN A 46 12.99 4.33 -0.73
CA GLN A 46 12.39 5.65 -0.81
C GLN A 46 11.01 5.50 -1.45
N SER A 47 10.01 6.13 -0.85
CA SER A 47 8.66 6.20 -1.41
C SER A 47 8.59 7.39 -2.38
N PHE A 48 7.99 7.17 -3.56
CA PHE A 48 7.81 8.17 -4.61
C PHE A 48 6.33 8.47 -4.79
N PHE A 49 5.93 9.72 -4.61
CA PHE A 49 4.52 10.12 -4.61
C PHE A 49 4.19 10.87 -5.91
N PRO A 50 3.14 10.47 -6.65
CA PRO A 50 2.67 11.21 -7.81
C PRO A 50 1.89 12.48 -7.44
N SER A 51 1.33 12.52 -6.24
CA SER A 51 0.59 13.66 -5.69
C SER A 51 1.49 14.52 -4.79
N SER A 52 1.22 15.82 -4.77
CA SER A 52 1.81 16.75 -3.80
C SER A 52 0.91 16.91 -2.57
N ASN A 53 1.50 17.02 -1.38
CA ASN A 53 0.85 17.46 -0.15
C ASN A 53 1.80 18.43 0.61
N GLN A 54 1.36 18.96 1.75
CA GLN A 54 2.13 19.95 2.52
C GLN A 54 3.54 19.48 2.92
N ASN A 55 3.78 18.18 3.01
CA ASN A 55 5.02 17.60 3.51
C ASN A 55 5.77 16.76 2.46
N GLN A 56 5.23 16.62 1.24
CA GLN A 56 5.77 15.79 0.17
C GLN A 56 5.50 16.40 -1.21
N GLN A 57 6.56 16.56 -1.99
CA GLN A 57 6.46 17.00 -3.38
C GLN A 57 6.25 15.82 -4.33
N SER A 58 5.36 16.01 -5.31
CA SER A 58 5.21 15.07 -6.41
C SER A 58 6.55 14.83 -7.13
N TYR A 59 6.86 13.59 -7.50
CA TYR A 59 8.04 13.29 -8.32
C TYR A 59 8.00 13.98 -9.69
N PHE A 60 6.84 14.48 -10.13
CA PHE A 60 6.73 15.25 -11.37
C PHE A 60 7.54 16.56 -11.34
N TYR A 61 7.83 17.10 -10.15
CA TYR A 61 8.74 18.25 -10.00
C TYR A 61 10.18 17.96 -10.43
N GLY A 62 10.57 16.68 -10.57
CA GLY A 62 11.88 16.29 -11.08
C GLY A 62 12.06 16.50 -12.59
N PHE A 63 10.98 16.71 -13.36
CA PHE A 63 11.04 16.87 -14.82
C PHE A 63 11.02 18.34 -15.25
N SER A 64 11.62 18.62 -16.41
CA SER A 64 11.59 19.96 -16.98
C SER A 64 10.19 20.31 -17.51
N LYS A 65 9.88 21.61 -17.56
CA LYS A 65 8.60 22.10 -18.11
C LYS A 65 8.33 21.57 -19.51
N ASN A 66 9.32 21.63 -20.39
CA ASN A 66 9.20 21.17 -21.78
C ASN A 66 8.87 19.67 -21.86
N ILE A 67 9.46 18.85 -20.98
CA ILE A 67 9.16 17.41 -20.92
C ILE A 67 7.71 17.19 -20.47
N LEU A 68 7.28 17.88 -19.41
CA LEU A 68 5.91 17.76 -18.92
C LEU A 68 4.89 18.21 -19.97
N GLU A 69 5.12 19.36 -20.62
CA GLU A 69 4.24 19.87 -21.68
C GLU A 69 4.15 18.93 -22.87
N ALA A 70 5.28 18.37 -23.32
CA ALA A 70 5.32 17.39 -24.40
C ALA A 70 4.63 16.07 -24.00
N SER A 71 4.78 15.62 -22.75
CA SER A 71 4.24 14.34 -22.27
C SER A 71 2.73 14.40 -22.04
N PHE A 72 2.23 15.48 -21.44
CA PHE A 72 0.81 15.67 -21.16
C PHE A 72 0.07 16.37 -22.30
N ASN A 73 0.79 16.81 -23.34
CA ASN A 73 0.25 17.54 -24.50
C ASN A 73 -0.63 18.74 -24.08
N THR A 74 -0.17 19.49 -23.08
CA THR A 74 -0.90 20.64 -22.54
C THR A 74 0.08 21.64 -21.92
N LYS A 75 -0.35 22.89 -21.73
CA LYS A 75 0.49 23.95 -21.18
C LYS A 75 0.86 23.67 -19.73
N TYR A 76 2.08 24.03 -19.35
CA TYR A 76 2.61 23.81 -18.00
C TYR A 76 1.74 24.42 -16.91
N GLU A 77 1.10 25.57 -17.18
CA GLU A 77 0.19 26.22 -16.23
C GLU A 77 -1.00 25.30 -15.86
N THR A 78 -1.57 24.61 -16.85
CA THR A 78 -2.65 23.64 -16.63
C THR A 78 -2.15 22.42 -15.88
N ILE A 79 -0.96 21.90 -16.23
CA ILE A 79 -0.32 20.77 -15.54
C ILE A 79 -0.09 21.14 -14.07
N LYS A 80 0.49 22.31 -13.83
CA LYS A 80 0.78 22.82 -12.49
C LYS A 80 -0.51 22.86 -11.68
N LYS A 81 -1.55 23.50 -12.19
CA LYS A 81 -2.85 23.64 -11.51
C LYS A 81 -3.51 22.32 -11.15
N VAL A 82 -3.45 21.32 -12.02
CA VAL A 82 -4.22 20.08 -11.86
C VAL A 82 -3.45 18.99 -11.11
N LEU A 83 -2.14 18.88 -11.35
CA LEU A 83 -1.32 17.76 -10.85
C LEU A 83 -0.32 18.16 -9.78
N LEU A 84 0.14 19.42 -9.76
CA LEU A 84 1.26 19.84 -8.91
C LEU A 84 0.87 20.80 -7.79
N GLU A 85 -0.24 21.53 -7.95
CA GLU A 85 -0.73 22.55 -7.02
C GLU A 85 -1.32 21.87 -5.78
N GLU A 86 -0.82 22.28 -4.61
CA GLU A 86 -1.35 21.86 -3.33
C GLU A 86 -2.77 22.45 -3.17
N ARG A 87 -3.77 21.61 -2.91
CA ARG A 87 -5.06 22.13 -2.45
C ARG A 87 -4.83 22.78 -1.08
N GLU A 88 -4.92 24.10 -1.02
CA GLU A 88 -5.09 24.82 0.23
C GLU A 88 -6.38 24.33 0.90
N GLN A 89 -6.27 23.41 1.86
CA GLN A 89 -7.34 23.12 2.80
C GLN A 89 -6.82 23.24 4.23
N GLU A 90 -7.69 23.83 5.04
CA GLU A 90 -7.61 24.42 6.38
C GLU A 90 -6.54 23.92 7.37
N PRO A 91 -6.06 24.79 8.28
CA PRO A 91 -5.12 24.43 9.34
C PRO A 91 -5.79 23.51 10.36
N GLN A 92 -5.70 22.20 10.14
CA GLN A 92 -6.14 21.22 11.13
C GLN A 92 -5.08 21.08 12.23
N GLN A 93 -5.35 21.81 13.30
CA GLN A 93 -4.90 21.66 14.68
C GLN A 93 -3.79 20.63 14.95
N TRP A 94 -2.61 21.17 15.23
CA TRP A 94 -1.51 20.58 15.99
C TRP A 94 -1.98 19.71 17.16
N ARG A 95 -1.75 18.39 17.08
CA ARG A 95 -1.60 17.55 18.27
C ARG A 95 -0.18 16.97 18.34
N GLY A 96 0.64 17.60 19.16
CA GLY A 96 1.69 16.96 19.96
C GLY A 96 2.87 16.35 19.21
N HIS A 97 3.91 17.15 18.99
CA HIS A 97 5.28 16.66 18.80
C HIS A 97 5.72 15.78 19.98
N ARG A 98 6.03 14.50 19.72
CA ARG A 98 7.04 13.76 20.50
C ARG A 98 7.80 12.81 19.59
N GLY A 99 9.12 12.99 19.61
CA GLY A 99 10.05 12.49 18.61
C GLY A 99 10.08 10.97 18.47
N ARG A 100 10.03 10.56 17.20
CA ARG A 100 10.67 9.40 16.58
C ARG A 100 10.48 9.62 15.09
N GLN A 101 11.37 9.13 14.23
CA GLN A 101 11.22 9.17 12.77
C GLN A 101 9.77 8.82 12.37
N GLN A 102 8.91 9.82 12.20
CA GLN A 102 7.52 9.65 11.81
C GLN A 102 7.55 9.65 10.30
N SER A 103 7.24 8.48 9.75
CA SER A 103 7.20 8.18 8.33
C SER A 103 6.57 9.33 7.55
N GLN A 104 7.22 9.73 6.45
CA GLN A 104 6.67 10.70 5.48
C GLN A 104 5.28 10.28 4.97
N GLU A 105 4.87 9.02 5.18
CA GLU A 105 3.59 8.43 4.83
C GLU A 105 2.37 8.97 5.60
N ALA A 106 2.53 9.51 6.82
CA ALA A 106 1.37 9.92 7.63
C ALA A 106 0.59 11.10 7.00
N ASP A 107 1.27 11.96 6.23
CA ASP A 107 0.66 13.11 5.56
C ASP A 107 0.07 12.78 4.17
N ALA A 108 0.27 11.55 3.69
CA ALA A 108 -0.32 11.04 2.46
C ALA A 108 -1.72 10.41 2.68
N ILE A 109 -2.16 10.27 3.93
CA ILE A 109 -3.44 9.65 4.28
C ILE A 109 -4.52 10.74 4.36
N VAL A 110 -5.53 10.64 3.50
CA VAL A 110 -6.64 11.59 3.45
C VAL A 110 -7.96 10.93 3.83
N LYS A 111 -8.84 11.69 4.47
CA LYS A 111 -10.21 11.25 4.70
C LYS A 111 -10.99 11.31 3.38
N VAL A 112 -11.75 10.27 3.10
CA VAL A 112 -12.60 10.14 1.90
C VAL A 112 -14.05 9.92 2.29
N SER A 113 -14.98 10.24 1.39
CA SER A 113 -16.41 9.97 1.62
C SER A 113 -16.73 8.49 1.40
N ARG A 114 -17.85 8.04 1.96
CA ARG A 114 -18.36 6.69 1.75
C ARG A 114 -18.65 6.39 0.27
N GLU A 115 -19.20 7.35 -0.46
CA GLU A 115 -19.45 7.22 -1.91
C GLU A 115 -18.15 7.00 -2.70
N GLN A 116 -17.06 7.70 -2.31
CA GLN A 116 -15.75 7.50 -2.93
C GLN A 116 -15.19 6.10 -2.62
N ILE A 117 -15.34 5.62 -1.39
CA ILE A 117 -14.95 4.25 -1.02
C ILE A 117 -15.76 3.21 -1.81
N GLU A 118 -17.06 3.42 -1.97
CA GLU A 118 -17.94 2.52 -2.74
C GLU A 118 -17.52 2.47 -4.22
N GLU A 119 -17.22 3.61 -4.84
CA GLU A 119 -16.75 3.63 -6.24
C GLU A 119 -15.38 2.96 -6.40
N LEU A 120 -14.44 3.20 -5.47
CA LEU A 120 -13.11 2.57 -5.47
C LEU A 120 -13.18 1.06 -5.22
N SER A 121 -14.13 0.60 -4.41
CA SER A 121 -14.26 -0.81 -4.03
C SER A 121 -15.06 -1.65 -5.01
N ARG A 122 -15.79 -1.05 -5.96
CA ARG A 122 -16.65 -1.76 -6.93
C ARG A 122 -15.93 -2.87 -7.70
N HIS A 123 -14.66 -2.66 -8.03
CA HIS A 123 -13.83 -3.61 -8.80
C HIS A 123 -12.80 -4.34 -7.94
N ALA A 124 -12.92 -4.24 -6.61
CA ALA A 124 -12.05 -4.90 -5.65
C ALA A 124 -12.15 -6.43 -5.77
N LYS A 125 -11.00 -7.12 -5.76
CA LYS A 125 -10.93 -8.58 -5.63
C LYS A 125 -10.55 -8.93 -4.19
N SER A 126 -11.18 -9.96 -3.64
CA SER A 126 -10.90 -10.46 -2.29
C SER A 126 -10.16 -11.80 -2.34
N SER A 127 -9.42 -12.10 -1.26
CA SER A 127 -8.77 -13.41 -1.10
C SER A 127 -9.80 -14.53 -1.08
N SER A 128 -9.47 -15.67 -1.67
CA SER A 128 -10.27 -16.90 -1.60
C SER A 128 -9.37 -18.09 -1.28
N LYS A 129 -9.91 -19.25 -0.91
CA LYS A 129 -9.07 -20.44 -0.68
C LYS A 129 -8.24 -20.83 -1.91
N LYS A 130 -8.68 -20.47 -3.11
CA LYS A 130 -7.99 -20.74 -4.37
C LYS A 130 -6.88 -19.71 -4.68
N SER A 131 -6.82 -18.58 -3.97
CA SER A 131 -5.84 -17.54 -4.27
C SER A 131 -4.43 -17.85 -3.79
N ILE A 132 -4.23 -18.85 -2.92
CA ILE A 132 -2.89 -19.23 -2.43
C ILE A 132 -1.95 -19.70 -3.55
N SER A 133 -2.50 -20.39 -4.55
CA SER A 133 -1.76 -20.85 -5.73
C SER A 133 -1.76 -19.81 -6.87
N SER A 134 -2.12 -18.57 -6.59
CA SER A 134 -2.11 -17.48 -7.58
C SER A 134 -0.81 -16.70 -7.50
N GLU A 135 -0.29 -16.29 -8.65
CA GLU A 135 0.89 -15.41 -8.76
C GLU A 135 0.59 -13.95 -8.39
N SER A 136 -0.68 -13.53 -8.34
CA SER A 136 -1.02 -12.10 -8.18
C SER A 136 -2.21 -11.80 -7.28
N GLN A 137 -2.96 -12.81 -6.82
CA GLN A 137 -4.08 -12.57 -5.90
C GLN A 137 -3.64 -12.61 -4.44
N PRO A 138 -4.22 -11.76 -3.58
CA PRO A 138 -3.95 -11.83 -2.14
C PRO A 138 -4.43 -13.16 -1.58
N PHE A 139 -3.65 -13.74 -0.67
CA PHE A 139 -4.03 -14.96 0.06
C PHE A 139 -4.14 -14.70 1.56
N ASN A 140 -4.90 -15.54 2.25
CA ASN A 140 -5.11 -15.43 3.69
C ASN A 140 -4.44 -16.62 4.39
N VAL A 141 -3.40 -16.35 5.19
CA VAL A 141 -2.65 -17.35 5.96
C VAL A 141 -3.55 -18.18 6.88
N ARG A 142 -4.56 -17.55 7.50
CA ARG A 142 -5.53 -18.22 8.39
C ARG A 142 -6.62 -18.99 7.64
N SER A 143 -6.71 -18.86 6.32
CA SER A 143 -7.68 -19.64 5.53
C SER A 143 -7.24 -21.09 5.27
N CYS A 144 -5.95 -21.36 5.48
CA CYS A 144 -5.37 -22.70 5.48
C CYS A 144 -5.59 -23.42 6.80
N ASN A 145 -5.51 -24.75 6.77
CA ASN A 145 -5.48 -25.52 8.01
C ASN A 145 -4.19 -25.22 8.78
N PRO A 146 -4.26 -25.06 10.12
CA PRO A 146 -3.06 -24.88 10.92
C PRO A 146 -2.19 -26.15 10.86
N ILE A 147 -0.87 -26.00 10.84
CA ILE A 147 0.06 -27.14 10.89
C ILE A 147 0.17 -27.73 12.30
N TYR A 148 -0.06 -26.89 13.33
CA TYR A 148 -0.18 -27.31 14.72
C TYR A 148 -1.44 -26.70 15.31
N SER A 149 -2.24 -27.50 16.02
CA SER A 149 -3.46 -27.05 16.69
C SER A 149 -3.68 -27.87 17.94
N ASN A 150 -3.70 -27.21 19.10
CA ASN A 150 -4.04 -27.83 20.37
C ASN A 150 -4.86 -26.85 21.23
N LYS A 151 -5.21 -27.24 22.46
CA LYS A 151 -6.01 -26.40 23.36
C LYS A 151 -5.33 -25.09 23.78
N PHE A 152 -4.02 -24.99 23.64
CA PHE A 152 -3.20 -23.83 24.01
C PHE A 152 -2.88 -22.91 22.83
N GLY A 153 -3.25 -23.26 21.59
CA GLY A 153 -2.96 -22.40 20.45
C GLY A 153 -3.01 -23.08 19.09
N LYS A 154 -2.76 -22.26 18.07
CA LYS A 154 -2.75 -22.65 16.65
C LYS A 154 -1.57 -21.99 15.94
N PHE A 155 -0.96 -22.72 15.03
CA PHE A 155 0.11 -22.23 14.16
C PHE A 155 -0.28 -22.44 12.71
N PHE A 156 -0.37 -21.34 11.97
CA PHE A 156 -0.66 -21.30 10.54
C PHE A 156 0.59 -20.89 9.78
N GLU A 157 0.84 -21.51 8.64
CA GLU A 157 2.00 -21.20 7.81
C GLU A 157 1.74 -21.43 6.33
N VAL A 158 2.17 -20.45 5.53
CA VAL A 158 2.27 -20.55 4.08
C VAL A 158 3.75 -20.44 3.72
N THR A 159 4.30 -21.52 3.18
CA THR A 159 5.68 -21.61 2.72
C THR A 159 5.80 -21.18 1.26
N SER A 160 7.03 -20.91 0.82
CA SER A 160 7.38 -20.62 -0.59
C SER A 160 6.83 -21.67 -1.55
N GLU A 161 6.90 -22.97 -1.19
CA GLU A 161 6.37 -24.07 -2.00
C GLU A 161 4.85 -24.01 -2.26
N LYS A 162 4.09 -23.32 -1.39
CA LYS A 162 2.63 -23.28 -1.45
C LYS A 162 2.10 -22.04 -2.17
N SER A 163 2.93 -21.02 -2.39
CA SER A 163 2.53 -19.78 -3.01
C SER A 163 3.61 -19.25 -3.95
N PRO A 164 3.32 -19.09 -5.26
CA PRO A 164 4.28 -18.55 -6.22
C PRO A 164 4.85 -17.18 -5.79
N GLN A 165 4.00 -16.32 -5.22
CA GLN A 165 4.41 -14.99 -4.71
C GLN A 165 5.49 -15.05 -3.63
N LEU A 166 5.47 -16.10 -2.79
CA LEU A 166 6.46 -16.30 -1.75
C LEU A 166 7.68 -17.07 -2.26
N GLN A 167 7.52 -17.87 -3.31
CA GLN A 167 8.59 -18.61 -3.96
C GLN A 167 9.63 -17.69 -4.58
N ASP A 168 9.18 -16.65 -5.29
CA ASP A 168 10.06 -15.66 -5.94
C ASP A 168 10.94 -14.90 -4.93
N LEU A 169 10.46 -14.79 -3.69
CA LEU A 169 11.12 -14.07 -2.60
C LEU A 169 11.85 -15.00 -1.61
N ASP A 170 11.73 -16.32 -1.78
CA ASP A 170 12.23 -17.37 -0.87
C ASP A 170 11.89 -17.11 0.62
N ILE A 171 10.62 -16.81 0.89
CA ILE A 171 10.11 -16.50 2.24
C ILE A 171 8.92 -17.38 2.63
N SER A 172 8.66 -17.45 3.93
CA SER A 172 7.42 -18.00 4.48
C SER A 172 6.69 -16.96 5.33
N VAL A 173 5.37 -17.08 5.44
CA VAL A 173 4.54 -16.24 6.29
C VAL A 173 3.78 -17.12 7.27
N SER A 174 3.97 -16.84 8.56
CA SER A 174 3.38 -17.63 9.64
C SER A 174 2.57 -16.75 10.59
N SER A 175 1.46 -17.29 11.07
CA SER A 175 0.59 -16.65 12.06
C SER A 175 0.37 -17.60 13.23
N VAL A 176 0.66 -17.12 14.43
CA VAL A 176 0.59 -17.92 15.66
C VAL A 176 -0.44 -17.31 16.60
N GLU A 177 -1.32 -18.16 17.10
CA GLU A 177 -2.30 -17.85 18.14
C GLU A 177 -1.91 -18.66 19.39
N ILE A 178 -1.71 -17.98 20.51
CA ILE A 178 -1.40 -18.60 21.80
C ILE A 178 -2.52 -18.20 22.76
N ASN A 179 -3.16 -19.21 23.35
CA ASN A 179 -4.20 -19.03 24.36
C ASN A 179 -3.53 -18.98 25.74
N GLU A 180 -4.00 -18.07 26.59
CA GLU A 180 -3.64 -18.02 28.01
C GLU A 180 -4.46 -19.02 28.85
#